data_AF-A0A1Q3G582-F1
#
_entry.id   AF-A0A1Q3G582-F1
#
_cell.length_a   1.000
_cell.length_b   1.000
_cell.length_c   1.000
_cell.angle_alpha   90.00
_cell.angle_beta   90.00
_cell.angle_gamma   90.00
#
_symmetry.space_group_name_H-M   'P 1'
#
loop_
_entity.id
_entity.type
_entity.pdbx_description
1 polymer ?
#
loop_
_entity_poly.entity_id
_entity_poly.type
_entity_poly.pdbx_seq_one_letter_code
_entity_poly.pdbx_strand_id
1 'polypeptide(L)'
;FCRQSLSEVHVYFQIASNKVPRVVIGRSINVAPQCYSSFCFLGGVTTSDSSENPRNFQNLFEFSSGRKFRRQNKAKMSKTLEESPNAHINKTLIEKYMSLPMPEGKIQATYIWIDGTGENVRCKDRTLDFIPEKPSDLPIWNYDGSSCYQAEGHNSDVYLHPVAIYRDPFRRGNNILVMCETYRFDGRPTESNKRRTCREVCDQVAAEKPWFGIEQEYTLLDIDGRPLGWPKNGFPGPQGPYYCGVGADKVYARDIVDAHYRACLYAGVKICGTNAEVMPAQWEYQVGPCEGISMGDDLWMSRFLLHRIAEEFGIVATLDPKPMPGDWNGAGAHTNVSTQAMREEGGLAEIEKAIAKLSQCHERHIRAYDPRGGKDNERRLTGKHETSSIHDFNAGVANRGASVRIPRGVADEGKGYFEDRRPSSNCDPYVVCEAILRTICLNE
;
A
#
# COMPACT_ATOMS: atom_id res chain seq x y z
N PHE A 1 -7.70 68.02 6.36
CA PHE A 1 -6.40 68.20 5.66
C PHE A 1 -5.51 67.02 6.06
N CYS A 2 -5.65 65.86 5.43
CA CYS A 2 -5.11 65.37 4.14
C CYS A 2 -4.05 64.30 4.48
N ARG A 3 -4.33 62.99 4.41
CA ARG A 3 -4.52 62.06 3.26
C ARG A 3 -3.29 61.82 2.39
N GLN A 4 -3.08 60.52 2.13
CA GLN A 4 -2.44 59.83 0.98
C GLN A 4 -0.90 59.76 0.96
N SER A 5 -0.26 58.68 0.46
CA SER A 5 -0.73 57.70 -0.53
C SER A 5 -0.25 56.25 -0.28
N LEU A 6 -1.16 55.33 -0.61
CA LEU A 6 -0.86 53.98 -1.10
C LEU A 6 -0.61 54.11 -2.61
N SER A 7 0.35 53.38 -3.17
CA SER A 7 0.42 53.13 -4.61
C SER A 7 0.16 51.65 -4.89
N GLU A 8 -1.07 51.37 -5.31
CA GLU A 8 -1.44 50.18 -6.08
C GLU A 8 -0.80 50.26 -7.47
N VAL A 9 -0.21 49.16 -7.92
CA VAL A 9 0.18 48.97 -9.32
C VAL A 9 -0.83 48.00 -9.93
N HIS A 10 -1.73 48.53 -10.74
CA HIS A 10 -2.55 47.74 -11.65
C HIS A 10 -1.70 47.32 -12.85
N VAL A 11 -1.60 46.01 -13.10
CA VAL A 11 -1.08 45.46 -14.36
C VAL A 11 -2.26 44.97 -15.18
N TYR A 12 -2.52 45.65 -16.29
CA TYR A 12 -3.48 45.21 -17.31
C TYR A 12 -2.88 44.05 -18.13
N PHE A 13 -3.63 42.97 -18.30
CA PHE A 13 -3.34 41.94 -19.29
C PHE A 13 -3.96 42.32 -20.63
N GLN A 14 -3.10 42.59 -21.62
CA GLN A 14 -3.49 42.66 -23.02
C GLN A 14 -2.92 41.43 -23.74
N ILE A 15 -3.82 40.62 -24.30
CA ILE A 15 -3.53 39.43 -25.08
C ILE A 15 -3.06 39.85 -26.48
N ALA A 16 -1.87 39.42 -26.91
CA ALA A 16 -1.62 38.96 -28.28
C ALA A 16 -0.18 38.42 -28.52
N SER A 17 -0.15 37.18 -29.03
CA SER A 17 0.74 36.63 -30.06
C SER A 17 2.21 36.30 -29.77
N ASN A 18 2.48 34.98 -29.77
CA ASN A 18 3.54 34.25 -30.46
C ASN A 18 4.90 34.96 -30.69
N LYS A 19 5.91 34.58 -29.89
CA LYS A 19 7.24 34.11 -30.34
C LYS A 19 8.12 33.72 -29.15
N VAL A 20 8.68 32.52 -29.22
CA VAL A 20 9.66 31.94 -28.28
C VAL A 20 11.03 32.62 -28.44
N PRO A 21 11.71 33.07 -27.38
CA PRO A 21 13.15 33.32 -27.42
C PRO A 21 13.92 32.13 -26.85
N ARG A 22 14.79 31.54 -27.67
CA ARG A 22 15.87 30.63 -27.26
C ARG A 22 16.88 31.38 -26.41
N VAL A 23 17.20 30.86 -25.23
CA VAL A 23 18.34 31.31 -24.42
C VAL A 23 19.54 30.40 -24.73
N VAL A 24 20.62 31.01 -25.21
CA VAL A 24 21.94 30.39 -25.41
C VAL A 24 22.79 30.75 -24.19
N ILE A 25 23.29 29.76 -23.45
CA ILE A 25 24.25 29.97 -22.35
C ILE A 25 25.63 29.49 -22.81
N GLY A 26 26.59 30.42 -22.85
CA GLY A 26 27.99 30.17 -23.18
C GLY A 26 28.90 30.14 -21.94
N ARG A 27 29.65 29.04 -21.83
CA ARG A 27 31.04 28.84 -21.34
C ARG A 27 31.57 29.49 -20.03
N SER A 28 31.85 28.58 -19.09
CA SER A 28 33.13 28.28 -18.38
C SER A 28 34.01 29.40 -17.82
N ILE A 29 34.23 29.37 -16.50
CA ILE A 29 35.50 29.73 -15.84
C ILE A 29 35.82 28.69 -14.76
N ASN A 30 37.03 28.13 -14.85
CA ASN A 30 37.67 27.22 -13.87
C ASN A 30 38.27 28.03 -12.72
N VAL A 31 38.13 27.54 -11.48
CA VAL A 31 39.03 27.92 -10.37
C VAL A 31 39.40 26.66 -9.58
N ALA A 32 40.70 26.39 -9.50
CA ALA A 32 41.32 25.28 -8.77
C ALA A 32 41.60 25.65 -7.30
N PRO A 33 41.74 24.68 -6.37
CA PRO A 33 42.01 24.93 -4.96
C PRO A 33 43.53 24.91 -4.66
N GLN A 34 44.00 25.84 -3.82
CA GLN A 34 45.34 25.79 -3.23
C GLN A 34 45.27 25.39 -1.76
N CYS A 35 45.95 24.30 -1.42
CA CYS A 35 46.41 23.97 -0.07
C CYS A 35 47.86 24.46 0.09
N TYR A 36 48.21 24.97 1.27
CA TYR A 36 49.58 24.91 1.80
C TYR A 36 49.53 24.64 3.30
N SER A 37 50.39 23.72 3.73
CA SER A 37 50.60 23.27 5.09
C SER A 37 51.93 23.76 5.64
N SER A 38 52.00 23.77 6.98
CA SER A 38 53.16 23.49 7.83
C SER A 38 54.11 24.63 8.21
N PHE A 39 54.28 24.80 9.53
CA PHE A 39 55.58 25.00 10.17
C PHE A 39 55.62 24.27 11.52
N CYS A 40 56.71 23.52 11.74
CA CYS A 40 57.13 22.82 12.96
C CYS A 40 58.19 23.65 13.71
N PHE A 41 58.33 23.49 15.03
CA PHE A 41 59.58 23.49 15.84
C PHE A 41 59.19 22.91 17.24
N LEU A 42 59.64 21.73 17.71
CA LEU A 42 60.96 21.24 18.21
C LEU A 42 61.26 21.53 19.71
N GLY A 43 61.62 20.46 20.42
CA GLY A 43 62.37 20.43 21.70
C GLY A 43 61.53 19.98 22.91
N GLY A 44 61.91 19.00 23.76
CA GLY A 44 63.08 18.15 23.85
C GLY A 44 62.96 17.18 25.04
N VAL A 45 63.52 15.98 24.85
CA VAL A 45 64.22 15.05 25.76
C VAL A 45 63.93 15.07 27.28
N THR A 46 63.57 13.91 27.86
CA THR A 46 64.33 13.24 28.95
C THR A 46 64.02 11.74 29.06
N THR A 47 65.08 10.99 29.37
CA THR A 47 65.34 9.55 29.47
C THR A 47 64.70 8.81 30.65
N SER A 48 64.45 7.50 30.53
CA SER A 48 65.11 6.46 31.36
C SER A 48 64.65 5.02 31.01
N ASP A 49 65.62 4.12 31.09
CA ASP A 49 65.64 2.72 30.67
C ASP A 49 64.82 1.75 31.54
N SER A 50 64.32 0.66 30.93
CA SER A 50 64.59 -0.71 31.42
C SER A 50 64.26 -1.77 30.36
N SER A 51 65.34 -2.43 29.90
CA SER A 51 65.50 -3.78 29.37
C SER A 51 64.28 -4.72 29.19
N GLU A 52 64.06 -5.17 27.95
CA GLU A 52 64.01 -6.59 27.54
C GLU A 52 64.01 -6.68 25.99
N ASN A 53 64.94 -7.45 25.41
CA ASN A 53 65.12 -7.65 23.96
C ASN A 53 64.93 -9.16 23.63
N PRO A 54 64.68 -9.57 22.38
CA PRO A 54 63.44 -10.23 22.01
C PRO A 54 63.69 -11.51 21.17
N ARG A 55 62.64 -12.10 20.62
CA ARG A 55 62.77 -12.94 19.40
C ARG A 55 61.83 -12.39 18.33
N ASN A 56 62.39 -11.59 17.43
CA ASN A 56 61.76 -11.13 16.19
C ASN A 56 62.30 -11.98 15.02
N PHE A 57 61.39 -12.55 14.24
CA PHE A 57 61.67 -13.02 12.88
C PHE A 57 61.28 -11.93 11.88
N GLN A 58 62.15 -11.76 10.89
CA GLN A 58 62.18 -10.70 9.88
C GLN A 58 60.91 -10.66 9.02
N ASN A 59 60.37 -9.45 8.83
CA ASN A 59 59.52 -9.13 7.68
C ASN A 59 60.27 -8.10 6.81
N LEU A 60 60.44 -8.50 5.55
CA LEU A 60 61.01 -7.70 4.47
C LEU A 60 60.15 -6.48 4.17
N PHE A 61 60.81 -5.34 4.02
CA PHE A 61 60.30 -4.17 3.33
C PHE A 61 60.32 -4.42 1.83
N GLU A 62 59.16 -4.38 1.17
CA GLU A 62 59.06 -4.03 -0.24
C GLU A 62 58.02 -2.92 -0.41
N PHE A 63 58.52 -1.77 -0.87
CA PHE A 63 57.72 -0.65 -1.34
C PHE A 63 56.97 -1.08 -2.61
N SER A 64 55.64 -1.08 -2.58
CA SER A 64 54.86 -0.91 -3.81
C SER A 64 53.76 0.12 -3.61
N SER A 65 53.87 1.19 -4.38
CA SER A 65 52.89 2.25 -4.53
C SER A 65 51.60 1.70 -5.13
N GLY A 66 50.53 1.65 -4.34
CA GLY A 66 49.21 1.29 -4.81
C GLY A 66 48.14 2.17 -4.19
N ARG A 67 47.84 3.31 -4.83
CA ARG A 67 46.60 4.05 -4.57
C ARG A 67 45.42 3.10 -4.83
N LYS A 68 44.86 2.50 -3.77
CA LYS A 68 43.55 1.85 -3.83
C LYS A 68 42.50 2.94 -4.02
N PHE A 69 42.22 3.27 -5.28
CA PHE A 69 40.98 3.90 -5.67
C PHE A 69 39.85 3.01 -5.15
N ARG A 70 39.15 3.47 -4.11
CA ARG A 70 37.88 2.90 -3.68
C ARG A 70 36.86 3.21 -4.78
N ARG A 71 36.86 2.40 -5.82
CA ARG A 71 35.83 2.42 -6.86
C ARG A 71 34.55 1.99 -6.15
N GLN A 72 33.75 2.95 -5.69
CA GLN A 72 32.35 2.69 -5.39
C GLN A 72 31.77 2.13 -6.68
N ASN A 73 31.49 0.84 -6.71
CA ASN A 73 30.60 0.27 -7.71
C ASN A 73 29.27 0.98 -7.52
N LYS A 74 29.04 2.07 -8.26
CA LYS A 74 27.68 2.46 -8.61
C LYS A 74 27.13 1.25 -9.36
N ALA A 75 26.43 0.37 -8.65
CA ALA A 75 25.56 -0.60 -9.29
C ALA A 75 24.78 0.20 -10.33
N LYS A 76 24.91 -0.14 -11.62
CA LYS A 76 24.05 0.45 -12.64
C LYS A 76 22.63 0.17 -12.15
N MET A 77 21.90 1.21 -11.77
CA MET A 77 20.51 1.05 -11.38
C MET A 77 19.78 0.40 -12.53
N SER A 78 18.79 -0.43 -12.21
CA SER A 78 17.92 -1.00 -13.23
C SER A 78 17.37 0.13 -14.09
N LYS A 79 17.37 -0.04 -15.43
CA LYS A 79 16.78 0.91 -16.38
C LYS A 79 15.30 1.23 -16.07
N THR A 80 14.66 0.39 -15.25
CA THR A 80 13.28 0.49 -14.80
C THR A 80 13.08 1.52 -13.68
N LEU A 81 14.12 1.87 -12.91
CA LEU A 81 14.02 2.81 -11.78
C LEU A 81 14.76 4.14 -12.05
N GLU A 82 15.26 4.34 -13.27
CA GLU A 82 16.01 5.54 -13.69
C GLU A 82 15.22 6.85 -13.52
N GLU A 83 13.89 6.78 -13.50
CA GLU A 83 13.03 7.97 -13.39
C GLU A 83 12.40 8.11 -12.00
N SER A 84 12.61 7.15 -11.09
CA SER A 84 12.00 7.16 -9.76
C SER A 84 12.85 7.96 -8.77
N PRO A 85 12.45 9.17 -8.34
CA PRO A 85 13.23 9.96 -7.39
C PRO A 85 13.43 9.22 -6.07
N ASN A 86 12.43 8.46 -5.63
CA ASN A 86 12.50 7.66 -4.41
C ASN A 86 13.55 6.56 -4.51
N ALA A 87 13.75 5.93 -5.67
CA ALA A 87 14.79 4.92 -5.85
C ALA A 87 16.22 5.51 -5.83
N HIS A 88 16.38 6.79 -6.20
CA HIS A 88 17.69 7.46 -6.24
C HIS A 88 18.18 7.94 -4.88
N ILE A 89 17.26 8.20 -3.93
CA ILE A 89 17.62 8.66 -2.60
C ILE A 89 18.37 7.55 -1.86
N ASN A 90 19.55 7.85 -1.32
CA ASN A 90 20.32 6.88 -0.54
C ASN A 90 19.59 6.53 0.78
N LYS A 91 18.95 5.36 0.79
CA LYS A 91 18.13 4.87 1.90
C LYS A 91 18.92 4.63 3.19
N THR A 92 20.21 4.31 3.10
CA THR A 92 21.05 4.08 4.30
C THR A 92 21.25 5.35 5.14
N LEU A 93 21.08 6.54 4.55
CA LEU A 93 21.25 7.79 5.29
C LEU A 93 20.17 8.02 6.35
N ILE A 94 19.00 7.40 6.22
CA ILE A 94 17.92 7.56 7.19
C ILE A 94 18.20 6.76 8.47
N GLU A 95 18.97 5.67 8.39
CA GLU A 95 19.22 4.75 9.50
C GLU A 95 19.88 5.45 10.69
N LYS A 96 20.82 6.37 10.43
CA LYS A 96 21.49 7.14 11.50
C LYS A 96 20.52 8.00 12.32
N TYR A 97 19.39 8.40 11.73
CA TYR A 97 18.35 9.18 12.41
C TYR A 97 17.32 8.25 13.06
N MET A 98 16.92 7.18 12.38
CA MET A 98 15.99 6.18 12.91
C MET A 98 16.58 5.36 14.08
N SER A 99 17.90 5.33 14.23
CA SER A 99 18.58 4.71 15.36
C SER A 99 18.71 5.63 16.58
N LEU A 100 18.29 6.90 16.50
CA LEU A 100 18.31 7.79 17.66
C LEU A 100 17.32 7.29 18.70
N PRO A 101 17.70 7.25 20.00
CA PRO A 101 16.76 6.87 21.04
C PRO A 101 15.62 7.88 21.09
N MET A 102 14.39 7.39 21.09
CA MET A 102 13.22 8.22 21.32
C MET A 102 13.10 8.53 22.82
N PRO A 103 12.65 9.75 23.21
CA PRO A 103 12.37 10.05 24.60
C PRO A 103 11.34 9.07 25.20
N GLU A 104 11.56 8.67 26.44
CA GLU A 104 10.67 7.74 27.15
C GLU A 104 9.23 8.28 27.20
N GLY A 105 8.25 7.39 27.01
CA GLY A 105 6.83 7.73 27.00
C GLY A 105 6.33 8.43 25.73
N LYS A 106 7.21 8.97 24.87
CA LYS A 106 6.82 9.60 23.61
C LYS A 106 6.75 8.59 22.47
N ILE A 107 5.70 8.68 21.66
CA ILE A 107 5.54 7.87 20.45
C ILE A 107 5.10 8.73 19.26
N GLN A 108 5.34 8.24 18.05
CA GLN A 108 4.73 8.73 16.82
C GLN A 108 3.50 7.87 16.51
N ALA A 109 2.38 8.54 16.27
CA ALA A 109 1.14 7.93 15.80
C ALA A 109 0.82 8.45 14.39
N THR A 110 0.85 7.56 13.40
CA THR A 110 0.47 7.84 12.02
C THR A 110 -1.02 7.60 11.84
N TYR A 111 -1.80 8.66 11.70
CA TYR A 111 -3.23 8.60 11.43
C TYR A 111 -3.45 8.38 9.94
N ILE A 112 -4.26 7.39 9.58
CA ILE A 112 -4.51 6.92 8.21
C ILE A 112 -6.02 6.96 7.94
N TRP A 113 -6.42 7.47 6.79
CA TRP A 113 -7.82 7.57 6.39
C TRP A 113 -8.00 7.43 4.89
N ILE A 114 -9.23 7.15 4.46
CA ILE A 114 -9.62 7.07 3.05
C ILE A 114 -10.04 8.47 2.58
N ASP A 115 -9.52 8.92 1.44
CA ASP A 115 -9.87 10.24 0.90
C ASP A 115 -11.22 10.25 0.16
N GLY A 116 -11.58 11.38 -0.43
CA GLY A 116 -12.87 11.57 -1.11
C GLY A 116 -13.03 10.77 -2.40
N THR A 117 -11.95 10.18 -2.94
CA THR A 117 -12.06 9.24 -4.06
C THR A 117 -12.68 7.92 -3.63
N GLY A 118 -12.56 7.55 -2.35
CA GLY A 118 -12.93 6.23 -1.84
C GLY A 118 -11.95 5.11 -2.20
N GLU A 119 -10.86 5.44 -2.92
CA GLU A 119 -9.88 4.46 -3.42
C GLU A 119 -8.53 4.58 -2.72
N ASN A 120 -8.15 5.81 -2.37
CA ASN A 120 -6.81 6.13 -1.89
C ASN A 120 -6.79 6.38 -0.39
N VAL A 121 -5.68 5.98 0.23
CA VAL A 121 -5.37 6.29 1.63
C VAL A 121 -4.46 7.50 1.75
N ARG A 122 -4.65 8.29 2.80
CA ARG A 122 -3.81 9.43 3.19
C ARG A 122 -3.31 9.19 4.60
N CYS A 123 -2.20 9.85 4.97
CA CYS A 123 -1.70 9.75 6.34
C CYS A 123 -0.99 11.01 6.81
N LYS A 124 -0.87 11.15 8.13
CA LYS A 124 0.01 12.13 8.78
C LYS A 124 0.34 11.73 10.23
N ASP A 125 1.43 12.27 10.76
CA ASP A 125 1.97 11.90 12.07
C ASP A 125 1.68 12.94 13.15
N ARG A 126 1.33 12.49 14.35
CA ARG A 126 1.43 13.29 15.59
C ARG A 126 2.34 12.62 16.60
N THR A 127 2.89 13.44 17.51
CA THR A 127 3.53 12.93 18.73
C THR A 127 2.46 12.74 19.81
N LEU A 128 2.55 11.64 20.55
CA LEU A 128 1.79 11.39 21.77
C LEU A 128 2.77 11.24 22.94
N ASP A 129 2.34 11.66 24.13
CA ASP A 129 3.11 11.59 25.37
C ASP A 129 2.77 10.35 26.22
N PHE A 130 2.09 9.37 25.60
CA PHE A 130 1.70 8.11 26.20
C PHE A 130 1.57 7.03 25.12
N ILE A 131 1.55 5.76 25.55
CA ILE A 131 1.29 4.61 24.69
C ILE A 131 -0.21 4.25 24.84
N PRO A 132 -1.04 4.40 23.80
CA PRO A 132 -2.45 4.06 23.87
C PRO A 132 -2.65 2.53 23.88
N GLU A 133 -3.66 2.07 24.62
CA GLU A 133 -4.03 0.64 24.64
C GLU A 133 -5.18 0.34 23.69
N LYS A 134 -6.08 1.31 23.49
CA LYS A 134 -7.27 1.18 22.64
C LYS A 134 -7.52 2.44 21.81
N PRO A 135 -8.25 2.33 20.68
CA PRO A 135 -8.53 3.47 19.81
C PRO A 135 -9.17 4.66 20.53
N SER A 136 -10.00 4.45 21.55
CA SER A 136 -10.65 5.53 22.28
C SER A 136 -9.73 6.33 23.22
N ASP A 137 -8.51 5.86 23.48
CA ASP A 137 -7.50 6.64 24.19
C ASP A 137 -6.87 7.72 23.28
N LEU A 138 -6.99 7.54 21.96
CA LEU A 138 -6.39 8.42 20.98
C LEU A 138 -7.23 9.69 20.78
N PRO A 139 -6.58 10.87 20.71
CA PRO A 139 -7.29 12.11 20.44
C PRO A 139 -7.89 12.11 19.03
N ILE A 140 -9.11 12.62 18.91
CA ILE A 140 -9.67 13.05 17.62
C ILE A 140 -8.73 14.09 17.02
N TRP A 141 -8.56 14.04 15.70
CA TRP A 141 -7.77 15.02 14.97
C TRP A 141 -8.56 15.57 13.80
N ASN A 142 -7.96 16.45 13.00
CA ASN A 142 -8.57 17.05 11.82
C ASN A 142 -7.56 17.17 10.70
N TYR A 143 -8.00 17.38 9.47
CA TYR A 143 -7.16 17.71 8.32
C TYR A 143 -7.94 18.61 7.35
N ASP A 144 -7.23 19.15 6.37
CA ASP A 144 -7.84 19.93 5.28
C ASP A 144 -8.47 18.99 4.23
N GLY A 145 -9.79 18.84 4.31
CA GLY A 145 -10.59 18.04 3.40
C GLY A 145 -10.66 18.59 1.97
N SER A 146 -10.38 19.89 1.76
CA SER A 146 -10.36 20.47 0.42
C SER A 146 -9.19 19.95 -0.43
N SER A 147 -8.10 19.58 0.23
CA SER A 147 -6.93 18.93 -0.38
C SER A 147 -7.11 17.41 -0.57
N CYS A 148 -8.28 16.87 -0.21
CA CYS A 148 -8.57 15.43 -0.18
C CYS A 148 -9.93 15.08 -0.82
N TYR A 149 -10.53 15.97 -1.61
CA TYR A 149 -11.83 15.77 -2.28
C TYR A 149 -13.02 15.52 -1.33
N GLN A 150 -12.96 16.03 -0.09
CA GLN A 150 -13.98 15.76 0.94
C GLN A 150 -14.68 17.02 1.46
N ALA A 151 -14.17 18.20 1.13
CA ALA A 151 -14.76 19.47 1.55
C ALA A 151 -14.46 20.59 0.56
N GLU A 152 -15.19 21.69 0.68
CA GLU A 152 -14.94 22.92 -0.08
C GLU A 152 -13.99 23.84 0.70
N GLY A 153 -13.20 24.65 0.00
CA GLY A 153 -12.11 25.43 0.62
C GLY A 153 -12.55 26.45 1.68
N HIS A 154 -13.80 26.93 1.66
CA HIS A 154 -14.28 27.92 2.63
C HIS A 154 -14.74 27.30 3.97
N ASN A 155 -14.87 25.97 4.04
CA ASN A 155 -15.18 25.22 5.26
C ASN A 155 -14.64 23.79 5.13
N SER A 156 -13.32 23.66 5.26
CA SER A 156 -12.60 22.48 4.79
C SER A 156 -12.18 21.48 5.87
N ASP A 157 -12.35 21.81 7.15
CA ASP A 157 -11.95 20.92 8.24
C ASP A 157 -12.79 19.62 8.23
N VAL A 158 -12.08 18.50 8.19
CA VAL A 158 -12.63 17.15 8.34
C VAL A 158 -11.96 16.47 9.52
N TYR A 159 -12.75 15.85 10.38
CA TYR A 159 -12.32 15.18 11.59
C TYR A 159 -11.93 13.72 11.35
N LEU A 160 -10.92 13.27 12.07
CA LEU A 160 -10.39 11.91 12.10
C LEU A 160 -10.74 11.27 13.44
N HIS A 161 -11.54 10.22 13.39
CA HIS A 161 -11.96 9.43 14.56
C HIS A 161 -11.19 8.10 14.55
N PRO A 162 -10.29 7.86 15.52
CA PRO A 162 -9.54 6.60 15.62
C PRO A 162 -10.45 5.39 15.81
N VAL A 163 -10.22 4.32 15.04
CA VAL A 163 -11.06 3.12 15.08
C VAL A 163 -10.30 1.80 15.18
N ALA A 164 -9.01 1.77 14.81
CA ALA A 164 -8.13 0.62 15.02
C ALA A 164 -6.67 1.08 15.18
N ILE A 165 -5.89 0.32 15.95
CA ILE A 165 -4.47 0.57 16.23
C ILE A 165 -3.66 -0.62 15.73
N TYR A 166 -2.54 -0.33 15.05
CA TYR A 166 -1.57 -1.33 14.58
C TYR A 166 -0.17 -0.88 14.98
N ARG A 167 0.78 -1.83 15.07
CA ARG A 167 2.19 -1.50 15.27
C ARG A 167 2.76 -0.90 13.98
N ASP A 168 3.60 0.13 14.09
CA ASP A 168 4.25 0.74 12.91
C ASP A 168 5.49 -0.08 12.50
N PRO A 169 5.48 -0.78 11.35
CA PRO A 169 6.64 -1.58 10.91
C PRO A 169 7.79 -0.72 10.37
N PHE A 170 7.54 0.55 10.02
CA PHE A 170 8.54 1.46 9.47
C PHE A 170 9.34 2.12 10.59
N ARG A 171 8.64 2.60 11.63
CA ARG A 171 9.27 3.29 12.77
C ARG A 171 9.63 2.34 13.92
N ARG A 172 8.93 1.21 14.04
CA ARG A 172 9.12 0.17 15.07
C ARG A 172 8.99 0.71 16.51
N GLY A 173 9.31 -0.11 17.51
CA GLY A 173 9.16 0.26 18.92
C GLY A 173 7.69 0.45 19.29
N ASN A 174 7.41 1.48 20.09
CA ASN A 174 6.05 1.80 20.56
C ASN A 174 5.27 2.71 19.58
N ASN A 175 5.82 2.98 18.39
CA ASN A 175 5.14 3.77 17.36
C ASN A 175 3.99 2.97 16.74
N ILE A 176 2.94 3.68 16.34
CA ILE A 176 1.67 3.06 15.92
C ILE A 176 1.13 3.66 14.62
N LEU A 177 0.38 2.84 13.90
CA LEU A 177 -0.51 3.24 12.82
C LEU A 177 -1.95 3.25 13.35
N VAL A 178 -2.74 4.23 12.94
CA VAL A 178 -4.10 4.45 13.44
C VAL A 178 -5.05 4.54 12.25
N MET A 179 -5.91 3.54 12.06
CA MET A 179 -6.99 3.64 11.08
C MET A 179 -8.07 4.58 11.63
N CYS A 180 -8.58 5.48 10.78
CA CYS A 180 -9.56 6.49 11.17
C CYS A 180 -10.79 6.51 10.27
N GLU A 181 -11.94 6.80 10.88
CA GLU A 181 -13.13 7.28 10.19
C GLU A 181 -13.06 8.79 9.97
N THR A 182 -13.77 9.28 8.96
CA THR A 182 -13.80 10.69 8.56
C THR A 182 -15.18 11.30 8.75
N TYR A 183 -15.22 12.48 9.36
CA TYR A 183 -16.44 13.20 9.71
C TYR A 183 -16.34 14.68 9.32
N ARG A 184 -17.41 15.24 8.75
CA ARG A 184 -17.51 16.65 8.39
C ARG A 184 -17.57 17.53 9.65
N PHE A 185 -17.39 18.84 9.44
CA PHE A 185 -17.47 19.85 10.52
C PHE A 185 -18.79 19.82 11.32
N ASP A 186 -19.88 19.33 10.72
CA ASP A 186 -21.22 19.23 11.33
C ASP A 186 -21.48 17.88 12.03
N GLY A 187 -20.46 17.02 12.12
CA GLY A 187 -20.54 15.71 12.77
C GLY A 187 -21.16 14.60 11.92
N ARG A 188 -21.54 14.87 10.66
CA ARG A 188 -21.97 13.81 9.73
C ARG A 188 -20.77 13.06 9.14
N PRO A 189 -20.88 11.75 8.87
CA PRO A 189 -19.82 11.02 8.17
C PRO A 189 -19.58 11.61 6.78
N THR A 190 -18.34 11.62 6.31
CA THR A 190 -18.05 12.00 4.91
C THR A 190 -18.62 10.95 3.95
N GLU A 191 -18.77 11.32 2.68
CA GLU A 191 -19.35 10.46 1.64
C GLU A 191 -18.54 9.16 1.44
N SER A 192 -17.21 9.22 1.60
CA SER A 192 -16.31 8.07 1.55
C SER A 192 -16.19 7.29 2.87
N ASN A 193 -16.86 7.71 3.96
CA ASN A 193 -16.88 6.96 5.21
C ASN A 193 -17.91 5.82 5.11
N LYS A 194 -17.51 4.72 4.45
CA LYS A 194 -18.32 3.51 4.30
C LYS A 194 -18.23 2.57 5.50
N ARG A 195 -17.23 2.77 6.36
CA ARG A 195 -17.05 1.98 7.58
C ARG A 195 -18.24 2.11 8.53
N ARG A 196 -18.82 3.31 8.64
CA ARG A 196 -19.88 3.59 9.61
C ARG A 196 -21.12 2.72 9.41
N THR A 197 -21.64 2.64 8.18
CA THR A 197 -22.82 1.81 7.86
C THR A 197 -22.48 0.32 7.92
N CYS A 198 -21.28 -0.07 7.47
CA CYS A 198 -20.79 -1.44 7.56
C CYS A 198 -20.72 -1.91 9.03
N ARG A 199 -20.23 -1.06 9.94
CA ARG A 199 -20.22 -1.29 11.38
C ARG A 199 -21.63 -1.56 11.91
N GLU A 200 -22.60 -0.71 11.57
CA GLU A 200 -23.98 -0.84 12.03
C GLU A 200 -24.61 -2.16 11.56
N VAL A 201 -24.33 -2.60 10.34
CA VAL A 201 -24.76 -3.92 9.85
C VAL A 201 -24.05 -5.06 10.57
N CYS A 202 -22.73 -4.97 10.75
CA CYS A 202 -21.96 -5.98 11.50
C CYS A 202 -22.50 -6.17 12.92
N ASP A 203 -22.86 -5.07 13.60
CA ASP A 203 -23.41 -5.11 14.95
C ASP A 203 -24.82 -5.75 14.97
N GLN A 204 -25.65 -5.49 13.95
CA GLN A 204 -26.98 -6.12 13.81
C GLN A 204 -26.90 -7.64 13.60
N VAL A 205 -25.87 -8.12 12.89
CA VAL A 205 -25.70 -9.54 12.57
C VAL A 205 -24.62 -10.22 13.42
N ALA A 206 -24.21 -9.61 14.54
CA ALA A 206 -23.12 -10.12 15.38
C ALA A 206 -23.35 -11.56 15.87
N ALA A 207 -24.62 -11.96 16.07
CA ALA A 207 -24.99 -13.33 16.44
C ALA A 207 -24.61 -14.38 15.37
N GLU A 208 -24.55 -14.00 14.10
CA GLU A 208 -24.17 -14.88 12.99
C GLU A 208 -22.66 -15.16 12.94
N LYS A 209 -21.85 -14.40 13.68
CA LYS A 209 -20.37 -14.46 13.70
C LYS A 209 -19.77 -14.55 12.30
N PRO A 210 -20.04 -13.55 11.43
CA PRO A 210 -19.61 -13.59 10.05
C PRO A 210 -18.09 -13.46 9.94
N TRP A 211 -17.47 -14.40 9.25
CA TRP A 211 -16.05 -14.37 8.93
C TRP A 211 -15.85 -14.09 7.45
N PHE A 212 -14.85 -13.25 7.20
CA PHE A 212 -14.40 -12.88 5.87
C PHE A 212 -12.92 -13.20 5.69
N GLY A 213 -12.53 -13.59 4.48
CA GLY A 213 -11.15 -13.60 4.02
C GLY A 213 -11.07 -13.02 2.62
N ILE A 214 -10.23 -12.01 2.39
CA ILE A 214 -10.14 -11.32 1.10
C ILE A 214 -8.77 -11.57 0.46
N GLU A 215 -8.80 -12.03 -0.78
CA GLU A 215 -7.68 -12.28 -1.68
C GLU A 215 -7.40 -11.01 -2.49
N GLN A 216 -6.49 -10.15 -2.03
CA GLN A 216 -6.16 -8.90 -2.72
C GLN A 216 -5.11 -9.15 -3.80
N GLU A 217 -5.54 -9.10 -5.06
CA GLU A 217 -4.63 -9.03 -6.19
C GLU A 217 -4.22 -7.58 -6.48
N TYR A 218 -2.99 -7.40 -6.96
CA TYR A 218 -2.44 -6.10 -7.35
C TYR A 218 -1.34 -6.27 -8.39
N THR A 219 -1.03 -5.20 -9.13
CA THR A 219 0.08 -5.22 -10.09
C THR A 219 1.12 -4.17 -9.72
N LEU A 220 2.39 -4.54 -9.82
CA LEU A 220 3.52 -3.64 -9.63
C LEU A 220 3.88 -2.97 -10.96
N LEU A 221 3.94 -1.64 -10.95
CA LEU A 221 4.28 -0.80 -12.09
C LEU A 221 5.55 0.01 -11.77
N ASP A 222 6.31 0.39 -12.78
CA ASP A 222 7.24 1.49 -12.67
C ASP A 222 6.51 2.85 -12.62
N ILE A 223 7.28 3.93 -12.50
CA ILE A 223 6.73 5.29 -12.33
C ILE A 223 6.03 5.79 -13.61
N ASP A 224 6.30 5.18 -14.76
CA ASP A 224 5.67 5.50 -16.05
C ASP A 224 4.37 4.71 -16.27
N GLY A 225 3.98 3.89 -15.28
CA GLY A 225 2.77 3.06 -15.35
C GLY A 225 2.96 1.78 -16.14
N ARG A 226 4.20 1.38 -16.46
CA ARG A 226 4.49 0.10 -17.11
C ARG A 226 4.64 -1.00 -16.07
N PRO A 227 4.02 -2.18 -16.23
CA PRO A 227 4.29 -3.34 -15.39
C PRO A 227 5.78 -3.62 -15.19
N LEU A 228 6.16 -3.78 -13.93
CA LEU A 228 7.54 -3.83 -13.50
C LEU A 228 8.28 -5.02 -14.13
N GLY A 229 9.44 -4.77 -14.71
CA GLY A 229 10.25 -5.81 -15.36
C GLY A 229 9.82 -6.17 -16.78
N TRP A 230 8.73 -5.60 -17.30
CA TRP A 230 8.37 -5.78 -18.70
C TRP A 230 9.33 -5.01 -19.63
N PRO A 231 9.48 -5.45 -20.89
CA PRO A 231 10.22 -4.67 -21.89
C PRO A 231 9.60 -3.28 -22.09
N LYS A 232 10.43 -2.21 -22.09
CA LYS A 232 9.95 -0.81 -22.21
C LYS A 232 8.98 -0.61 -23.39
N ASN A 233 9.27 -1.21 -24.53
CA ASN A 233 8.48 -1.11 -25.76
C ASN A 233 7.95 -2.46 -26.26
N GLY A 234 7.65 -3.40 -25.36
CA GLY A 234 7.20 -4.74 -25.76
C GLY A 234 6.62 -5.55 -24.61
N PHE A 235 6.21 -6.77 -24.90
CA PHE A 235 5.57 -7.66 -23.94
C PHE A 235 6.54 -8.78 -23.52
N PRO A 236 6.42 -9.32 -22.29
CA PRO A 236 7.07 -10.57 -21.94
C PRO A 236 6.44 -11.73 -22.73
N GLY A 237 6.93 -12.96 -22.52
CA GLY A 237 6.30 -14.15 -23.09
C GLY A 237 4.85 -14.32 -22.61
N PRO A 238 4.03 -15.14 -23.29
CA PRO A 238 2.64 -15.40 -22.90
C PRO A 238 2.50 -15.89 -21.45
N GLN A 239 1.32 -15.68 -20.86
CA GLN A 239 0.99 -16.18 -19.52
C GLN A 239 1.07 -17.70 -19.43
N GLY A 240 1.36 -18.22 -18.23
CA GLY A 240 1.58 -19.65 -17.98
C GLY A 240 2.70 -19.91 -16.98
N PRO A 241 3.94 -19.48 -17.22
CA PRO A 241 5.07 -19.79 -16.34
C PRO A 241 5.17 -18.91 -15.08
N TYR A 242 4.34 -17.88 -14.96
CA TYR A 242 4.44 -16.84 -13.92
C TYR A 242 3.73 -17.19 -12.62
N TYR A 243 2.52 -17.78 -12.70
CA TYR A 243 1.72 -18.16 -11.53
C TYR A 243 2.52 -19.10 -10.62
N CYS A 244 2.67 -18.70 -9.34
CA CYS A 244 3.50 -19.42 -8.36
C CYS A 244 4.92 -19.76 -8.86
N GLY A 245 5.46 -18.96 -9.78
CA GLY A 245 6.75 -19.19 -10.41
C GLY A 245 7.94 -19.00 -9.47
N VAL A 246 9.10 -19.54 -9.88
CA VAL A 246 10.41 -19.32 -9.25
C VAL A 246 11.48 -19.19 -10.33
N GLY A 247 12.34 -18.18 -10.19
CA GLY A 247 13.37 -17.84 -11.17
C GLY A 247 13.26 -16.39 -11.64
N ALA A 248 14.40 -15.80 -12.01
CA ALA A 248 14.50 -14.41 -12.44
C ALA A 248 13.78 -14.12 -13.78
N ASP A 249 13.48 -15.17 -14.55
CA ASP A 249 12.74 -15.14 -15.81
C ASP A 249 11.22 -15.21 -15.63
N LYS A 250 10.73 -15.46 -14.41
CA LYS A 250 9.31 -15.65 -14.09
C LYS A 250 8.80 -14.70 -13.03
N VAL A 251 9.65 -14.35 -12.07
CA VAL A 251 9.26 -13.64 -10.85
C VAL A 251 9.90 -12.26 -10.83
N TYR A 252 9.07 -11.22 -10.73
CA TYR A 252 9.52 -9.84 -10.68
C TYR A 252 9.15 -9.22 -9.32
N ALA A 253 10.15 -8.68 -8.62
CA ALA A 253 10.02 -7.93 -7.37
C ALA A 253 9.42 -8.67 -6.16
N ARG A 254 9.80 -9.95 -5.98
CA ARG A 254 9.46 -10.71 -4.75
C ARG A 254 9.89 -10.01 -3.46
N ASP A 255 10.99 -9.27 -3.48
CA ASP A 255 11.48 -8.52 -2.30
C ASP A 255 10.41 -7.60 -1.69
N ILE A 256 9.53 -7.02 -2.52
CA ILE A 256 8.44 -6.14 -2.09
C ILE A 256 7.33 -6.93 -1.41
N VAL A 257 7.02 -8.10 -1.95
CA VAL A 257 6.02 -9.03 -1.42
C VAL A 257 6.47 -9.57 -0.07
N ASP A 258 7.73 -10.01 0.04
CA ASP A 258 8.28 -10.53 1.29
C ASP A 258 8.39 -9.43 2.36
N ALA A 259 8.76 -8.21 1.97
CA ALA A 259 8.76 -7.05 2.87
C ALA A 259 7.35 -6.70 3.36
N HIS A 260 6.35 -6.68 2.46
CA HIS A 260 4.95 -6.44 2.78
C HIS A 260 4.38 -7.49 3.72
N TYR A 261 4.63 -8.77 3.44
CA TYR A 261 4.21 -9.87 4.31
C TYR A 261 4.71 -9.66 5.74
N ARG A 262 6.03 -9.42 5.89
CA ARG A 262 6.64 -9.21 7.21
C ARG A 262 6.13 -7.95 7.90
N ALA A 263 5.88 -6.88 7.14
CA ALA A 263 5.31 -5.64 7.67
C ALA A 263 3.87 -5.86 8.20
N CYS A 264 3.03 -6.60 7.46
CA CYS A 264 1.69 -6.97 7.91
C CYS A 264 1.72 -7.81 9.20
N LEU A 265 2.55 -8.85 9.25
CA LEU A 265 2.74 -9.67 10.46
C LEU A 265 3.21 -8.83 11.66
N TYR A 266 4.17 -7.94 11.44
CA TYR A 266 4.64 -7.04 12.49
C TYR A 266 3.53 -6.08 12.93
N ALA A 267 2.80 -5.48 12.01
CA ALA A 267 1.72 -4.55 12.31
C ALA A 267 0.56 -5.20 13.09
N GLY A 268 0.37 -6.51 12.92
CA GLY A 268 -0.74 -7.26 13.51
C GLY A 268 -1.93 -7.42 12.56
N VAL A 269 -1.75 -7.10 11.28
CA VAL A 269 -2.73 -7.41 10.22
C VAL A 269 -2.81 -8.93 10.08
N LYS A 270 -4.02 -9.49 9.98
CA LYS A 270 -4.26 -10.92 9.78
C LYS A 270 -3.96 -11.38 8.35
N ILE A 271 -2.75 -11.14 7.86
CA ILE A 271 -2.27 -11.73 6.60
C ILE A 271 -2.13 -13.24 6.78
N CYS A 272 -2.64 -14.03 5.83
CA CYS A 272 -2.62 -15.50 5.90
C CYS A 272 -1.86 -16.18 4.75
N GLY A 273 -1.51 -15.45 3.70
CA GLY A 273 -0.76 -15.99 2.58
C GLY A 273 -0.44 -14.96 1.50
N THR A 274 0.37 -15.40 0.53
CA THR A 274 0.74 -14.65 -0.68
C THR A 274 1.10 -15.61 -1.80
N ASN A 275 0.88 -15.20 -3.06
CA ASN A 275 1.36 -15.91 -4.24
C ASN A 275 1.68 -14.94 -5.39
N ALA A 276 2.55 -15.37 -6.29
CA ALA A 276 2.71 -14.71 -7.59
C ALA A 276 1.50 -15.05 -8.46
N GLU A 277 0.91 -14.04 -9.09
CA GLU A 277 -0.28 -14.21 -9.92
C GLU A 277 0.04 -14.54 -11.38
N VAL A 278 -1.01 -14.79 -12.17
CA VAL A 278 -0.89 -15.24 -13.57
C VAL A 278 -0.19 -14.21 -14.47
N MET A 279 -0.47 -12.91 -14.32
CA MET A 279 0.19 -11.87 -15.08
C MET A 279 1.59 -11.58 -14.47
N PRO A 280 2.66 -11.48 -15.28
CA PRO A 280 3.98 -11.13 -14.76
C PRO A 280 3.96 -9.74 -14.11
N ALA A 281 4.56 -9.63 -12.93
CA ALA A 281 4.49 -8.47 -12.01
C ALA A 281 3.17 -8.29 -11.26
N GLN A 282 2.21 -9.20 -11.44
CA GLN A 282 1.00 -9.30 -10.61
C GLN A 282 1.26 -10.24 -9.43
N TRP A 283 0.67 -9.89 -8.30
CA TRP A 283 0.82 -10.59 -7.04
C TRP A 283 -0.50 -10.59 -6.28
N GLU A 284 -0.62 -11.52 -5.34
CA GLU A 284 -1.76 -11.61 -4.43
C GLU A 284 -1.25 -11.73 -2.98
N TYR A 285 -2.02 -11.14 -2.06
CA TYR A 285 -1.94 -11.45 -0.64
C TYR A 285 -3.33 -11.66 -0.07
N GLN A 286 -3.45 -12.56 0.91
CA GLN A 286 -4.72 -12.89 1.54
C GLN A 286 -4.77 -12.33 2.97
N VAL A 287 -5.89 -11.70 3.32
CA VAL A 287 -6.16 -11.20 4.68
C VAL A 287 -7.39 -11.92 5.23
N GLY A 288 -7.27 -12.48 6.43
CA GLY A 288 -8.33 -13.18 7.16
C GLY A 288 -7.94 -14.58 7.64
N PRO A 289 -8.85 -15.29 8.33
CA PRO A 289 -10.23 -14.90 8.61
C PRO A 289 -10.36 -13.74 9.61
N CYS A 290 -11.14 -12.72 9.24
CA CYS A 290 -11.50 -11.57 10.06
C CYS A 290 -13.01 -11.61 10.36
N GLU A 291 -13.40 -11.24 11.59
CA GLU A 291 -14.81 -11.21 11.97
C GLU A 291 -15.40 -9.81 11.75
N GLY A 292 -16.49 -9.74 11.00
CA GLY A 292 -17.22 -8.51 10.67
C GLY A 292 -16.30 -7.38 10.21
N ILE A 293 -16.44 -6.23 10.87
CA ILE A 293 -15.77 -4.95 10.56
C ILE A 293 -14.23 -5.02 10.47
N SER A 294 -13.60 -5.97 11.18
CA SER A 294 -12.14 -6.07 11.25
C SER A 294 -11.55 -6.46 9.90
N MET A 295 -12.36 -7.06 9.02
CA MET A 295 -11.95 -7.35 7.65
C MET A 295 -11.63 -6.09 6.86
N GLY A 296 -12.49 -5.08 6.94
CA GLY A 296 -12.26 -3.81 6.26
C GLY A 296 -11.10 -3.02 6.88
N ASP A 297 -11.00 -3.02 8.21
CA ASP A 297 -9.91 -2.36 8.94
C ASP A 297 -8.54 -2.95 8.55
N ASP A 298 -8.40 -4.29 8.58
CA ASP A 298 -7.16 -4.99 8.25
C ASP A 298 -6.80 -4.84 6.76
N LEU A 299 -7.78 -4.93 5.85
CA LEU A 299 -7.49 -4.82 4.42
C LEU A 299 -7.06 -3.41 4.04
N TRP A 300 -7.73 -2.36 4.53
CA TRP A 300 -7.29 -0.98 4.28
C TRP A 300 -5.90 -0.71 4.86
N MET A 301 -5.61 -1.23 6.06
CA MET A 301 -4.27 -1.13 6.64
C MET A 301 -3.23 -1.87 5.80
N SER A 302 -3.54 -3.08 5.33
CA SER A 302 -2.64 -3.85 4.46
C SER A 302 -2.33 -3.13 3.13
N ARG A 303 -3.33 -2.44 2.55
CA ARG A 303 -3.17 -1.63 1.33
C ARG A 303 -2.27 -0.42 1.59
N PHE A 304 -2.46 0.26 2.72
CA PHE A 304 -1.56 1.33 3.14
C PHE A 304 -0.11 0.84 3.26
N LEU A 305 0.11 -0.31 3.91
CA LEU A 305 1.44 -0.91 4.03
C LEU A 305 2.04 -1.25 2.66
N LEU A 306 1.24 -1.80 1.73
CA LEU A 306 1.67 -2.11 0.37
C LEU A 306 2.14 -0.85 -0.36
N HIS A 307 1.32 0.20 -0.37
CA HIS A 307 1.68 1.46 -1.02
C HIS A 307 2.91 2.10 -0.38
N ARG A 308 3.01 2.05 0.96
CA ARG A 308 4.12 2.68 1.66
C ARG A 308 5.44 1.92 1.49
N ILE A 309 5.40 0.61 1.27
CA ILE A 309 6.57 -0.18 0.89
C ILE A 309 6.92 0.07 -0.57
N ALA A 310 5.94 0.06 -1.49
CA ALA A 310 6.16 0.39 -2.90
C ALA A 310 6.83 1.77 -3.06
N GLU A 311 6.45 2.76 -2.23
CA GLU A 311 7.10 4.07 -2.16
C GLU A 311 8.61 3.98 -1.84
N GLU A 312 9.04 3.11 -0.92
CA GLU A 312 10.46 2.96 -0.56
C GLU A 312 11.28 2.36 -1.67
N PHE A 313 10.71 1.38 -2.38
CA PHE A 313 11.30 0.76 -3.57
C PHE A 313 11.20 1.66 -4.81
N GLY A 314 10.44 2.76 -4.74
CA GLY A 314 10.31 3.72 -5.81
C GLY A 314 9.46 3.23 -6.98
N ILE A 315 8.47 2.38 -6.71
CA ILE A 315 7.56 1.83 -7.71
C ILE A 315 6.10 2.16 -7.34
N VAL A 316 5.16 1.77 -8.19
CA VAL A 316 3.72 1.95 -7.96
C VAL A 316 3.06 0.59 -7.81
N ALA A 317 2.23 0.42 -6.79
CA ALA A 317 1.29 -0.70 -6.70
C ALA A 317 -0.08 -0.20 -7.14
N THR A 318 -0.65 -0.81 -8.19
CA THR A 318 -2.00 -0.49 -8.66
C THR A 318 -3.00 -1.56 -8.25
N LEU A 319 -4.18 -1.12 -7.83
CA LEU A 319 -5.35 -1.95 -7.56
C LEU A 319 -6.37 -1.88 -8.71
N ASP A 320 -6.01 -1.33 -9.87
CA ASP A 320 -6.88 -1.31 -11.05
C ASP A 320 -7.24 -2.75 -11.48
N PRO A 321 -8.52 -3.07 -11.74
CA PRO A 321 -8.95 -4.43 -12.05
C PRO A 321 -8.52 -4.96 -13.41
N LYS A 322 -8.05 -4.09 -14.30
CA LYS A 322 -7.55 -4.49 -15.62
C LYS A 322 -6.41 -3.54 -16.02
N PRO A 323 -5.24 -3.70 -15.38
CA PRO A 323 -4.14 -2.76 -15.55
C PRO A 323 -3.61 -2.77 -16.97
N MET A 324 -3.56 -3.95 -17.62
CA MET A 324 -3.19 -4.09 -19.02
C MET A 324 -4.37 -4.61 -19.86
N PRO A 325 -4.66 -4.00 -21.02
CA PRO A 325 -5.66 -4.50 -21.96
C PRO A 325 -5.17 -5.77 -22.69
N GLY A 326 -6.12 -6.54 -23.24
CA GLY A 326 -5.83 -7.73 -24.02
C GLY A 326 -5.74 -9.02 -23.20
N ASP A 327 -4.90 -9.94 -23.68
CA ASP A 327 -4.73 -11.32 -23.18
C ASP A 327 -3.81 -11.39 -21.94
N TRP A 328 -4.12 -10.56 -20.95
CA TRP A 328 -3.45 -10.50 -19.64
C TRP A 328 -4.50 -10.57 -18.55
N ASN A 329 -4.24 -11.27 -17.45
CA ASN A 329 -5.21 -11.39 -16.36
C ASN A 329 -5.58 -10.01 -15.78
N GLY A 330 -6.81 -9.90 -15.30
CA GLY A 330 -7.22 -8.76 -14.48
C GLY A 330 -6.89 -9.00 -13.01
N ALA A 331 -7.19 -8.02 -12.16
CA ALA A 331 -6.99 -8.08 -10.72
C ALA A 331 -8.32 -8.10 -9.96
N GLY A 332 -8.51 -9.11 -9.09
CA GLY A 332 -9.70 -9.29 -8.25
C GLY A 332 -9.46 -8.99 -6.77
N ALA A 333 -10.57 -9.01 -6.00
CA ALA A 333 -10.55 -9.06 -4.54
C ALA A 333 -11.47 -10.19 -4.05
N HIS A 334 -11.17 -11.45 -4.38
CA HIS A 334 -12.09 -12.55 -4.07
C HIS A 334 -12.39 -12.59 -2.57
N THR A 335 -13.67 -12.70 -2.23
CA THR A 335 -14.13 -12.58 -0.84
C THR A 335 -14.71 -13.90 -0.39
N ASN A 336 -13.99 -14.57 0.49
CA ASN A 336 -14.38 -15.78 1.18
C ASN A 336 -15.29 -15.44 2.37
N VAL A 337 -16.44 -16.09 2.49
CA VAL A 337 -17.50 -15.72 3.46
C VAL A 337 -18.06 -16.95 4.16
N SER A 338 -18.21 -16.86 5.48
CA SER A 338 -18.98 -17.85 6.27
C SER A 338 -19.67 -17.23 7.47
N THR A 339 -20.83 -17.76 7.87
CA THR A 339 -21.42 -17.55 9.20
C THR A 339 -21.11 -18.75 10.11
N GLN A 340 -21.44 -18.65 11.40
CA GLN A 340 -21.30 -19.79 12.31
C GLN A 340 -22.04 -21.03 11.78
N ALA A 341 -23.29 -20.88 11.32
CA ALA A 341 -24.08 -21.99 10.80
C ALA A 341 -23.46 -22.64 9.55
N MET A 342 -22.80 -21.87 8.68
CA MET A 342 -22.09 -22.41 7.51
C MET A 342 -20.88 -23.26 7.89
N ARG A 343 -20.24 -22.96 9.03
CA ARG A 343 -19.06 -23.69 9.52
C ARG A 343 -19.40 -24.93 10.35
N GLU A 344 -20.65 -25.08 10.78
CA GLU A 344 -21.14 -26.20 11.57
C GLU A 344 -21.57 -27.38 10.67
N GLU A 345 -21.86 -28.53 11.28
CA GLU A 345 -22.26 -29.75 10.56
C GLU A 345 -23.54 -29.52 9.74
N GLY A 346 -23.53 -29.92 8.47
CA GLY A 346 -24.61 -29.60 7.53
C GLY A 346 -24.60 -28.18 6.97
N GLY A 347 -23.56 -27.38 7.27
CA GLY A 347 -23.43 -25.98 6.87
C GLY A 347 -23.41 -25.72 5.35
N LEU A 348 -23.15 -26.74 4.52
CA LEU A 348 -23.27 -26.63 3.06
C LEU A 348 -24.67 -26.18 2.62
N ALA A 349 -25.73 -26.64 3.31
CA ALA A 349 -27.08 -26.20 3.01
C ALA A 349 -27.28 -24.70 3.28
N GLU A 350 -26.62 -24.15 4.32
CA GLU A 350 -26.65 -22.71 4.61
C GLU A 350 -25.84 -21.91 3.58
N ILE A 351 -24.75 -22.47 3.08
CA ILE A 351 -23.98 -21.89 1.96
C ILE A 351 -24.85 -21.82 0.70
N GLU A 352 -25.53 -22.90 0.34
CA GLU A 352 -26.41 -22.94 -0.84
C GLU A 352 -27.57 -21.93 -0.72
N LYS A 353 -28.17 -21.80 0.47
CA LYS A 353 -29.18 -20.75 0.74
C LYS A 353 -28.62 -19.35 0.55
N ALA A 354 -27.42 -19.06 1.06
CA ALA A 354 -26.79 -17.76 0.89
C ALA A 354 -26.50 -17.45 -0.58
N ILE A 355 -26.00 -18.43 -1.35
CA ILE A 355 -25.76 -18.30 -2.79
C ILE A 355 -27.07 -18.03 -3.55
N ALA A 356 -28.15 -18.70 -3.18
CA ALA A 356 -29.48 -18.47 -3.78
C ALA A 356 -30.02 -17.04 -3.52
N LYS A 357 -29.70 -16.44 -2.36
CA LYS A 357 -30.00 -15.02 -2.11
C LYS A 357 -29.13 -14.11 -2.97
N LEU A 358 -27.81 -14.38 -3.03
CA LEU A 358 -26.87 -13.61 -3.85
C LEU A 358 -27.23 -13.60 -5.34
N SER A 359 -27.78 -14.71 -5.87
CA SER A 359 -28.19 -14.79 -7.27
C SER A 359 -29.33 -13.83 -7.61
N GLN A 360 -30.18 -13.49 -6.64
CA GLN A 360 -31.32 -12.57 -6.81
C GLN A 360 -30.90 -11.09 -6.76
N CYS A 361 -29.71 -10.81 -6.24
CA CYS A 361 -29.22 -9.44 -6.03
C CYS A 361 -27.96 -9.11 -6.85
N HIS A 362 -27.67 -9.86 -7.92
CA HIS A 362 -26.41 -9.76 -8.67
C HIS A 362 -26.04 -8.32 -9.06
N GLU A 363 -26.95 -7.59 -9.68
CA GLU A 363 -26.73 -6.22 -10.15
C GLU A 363 -26.42 -5.24 -9.00
N ARG A 364 -27.09 -5.41 -7.85
CA ARG A 364 -26.82 -4.62 -6.64
C ARG A 364 -25.40 -4.85 -6.14
N HIS A 365 -24.94 -6.10 -6.15
CA HIS A 365 -23.58 -6.45 -5.76
C HIS A 365 -22.55 -5.90 -6.75
N ILE A 366 -22.76 -6.02 -8.07
CA ILE A 366 -21.85 -5.44 -9.06
C ILE A 366 -21.65 -3.94 -8.85
N ARG A 367 -22.73 -3.19 -8.57
CA ARG A 367 -22.63 -1.76 -8.23
C ARG A 367 -21.85 -1.47 -6.95
N ALA A 368 -21.83 -2.41 -6.01
CA ALA A 368 -21.12 -2.28 -4.74
C ALA A 368 -19.65 -2.73 -4.83
N TYR A 369 -19.26 -3.41 -5.92
CA TYR A 369 -18.03 -4.18 -6.02
C TYR A 369 -16.88 -3.44 -6.72
N ASP A 370 -17.10 -2.18 -7.11
CA ASP A 370 -16.07 -1.19 -7.37
C ASP A 370 -16.57 0.23 -7.06
N PRO A 371 -15.66 1.20 -6.82
CA PRO A 371 -16.00 2.59 -6.47
C PRO A 371 -16.81 3.34 -7.54
N ARG A 372 -16.87 2.82 -8.78
CA ARG A 372 -17.53 3.43 -9.93
C ARG A 372 -18.78 2.67 -10.37
N GLY A 373 -19.38 1.91 -9.45
CA GLY A 373 -20.70 1.32 -9.67
C GLY A 373 -20.71 0.18 -10.68
N GLY A 374 -19.61 -0.56 -10.85
CA GLY A 374 -19.49 -1.66 -11.81
C GLY A 374 -18.62 -1.31 -13.02
N LYS A 375 -18.35 -0.02 -13.25
CA LYS A 375 -17.69 0.46 -14.47
C LYS A 375 -16.23 0.07 -14.60
N ASP A 376 -15.51 -0.02 -13.48
CA ASP A 376 -14.13 -0.51 -13.54
C ASP A 376 -14.11 -2.02 -13.79
N ASN A 377 -15.01 -2.75 -13.12
CA ASN A 377 -15.08 -4.19 -13.18
C ASN A 377 -15.59 -4.72 -14.54
N GLU A 378 -16.31 -3.92 -15.33
CA GLU A 378 -16.68 -4.21 -16.73
C GLU A 378 -15.47 -4.58 -17.60
N ARG A 379 -14.29 -4.00 -17.30
CA ARG A 379 -13.04 -4.29 -18.02
C ARG A 379 -12.44 -5.66 -17.67
N ARG A 380 -12.82 -6.22 -16.52
CA ARG A 380 -12.29 -7.47 -15.97
C ARG A 380 -13.23 -8.65 -16.18
N LEU A 381 -14.49 -8.52 -15.74
CA LEU A 381 -15.51 -9.58 -15.74
C LEU A 381 -16.11 -9.80 -17.13
N THR A 382 -15.33 -10.47 -17.98
CA THR A 382 -15.62 -10.65 -19.42
C THR A 382 -15.99 -12.09 -19.78
N GLY A 383 -16.01 -13.00 -18.80
CA GLY A 383 -16.15 -14.45 -19.04
C GLY A 383 -14.86 -15.14 -19.49
N LYS A 384 -13.75 -14.40 -19.62
CA LYS A 384 -12.41 -14.89 -19.99
C LYS A 384 -11.44 -14.77 -18.80
N HIS A 385 -10.27 -15.40 -18.89
CA HIS A 385 -9.20 -15.30 -17.87
C HIS A 385 -9.70 -15.62 -16.45
N GLU A 386 -10.35 -16.78 -16.29
CA GLU A 386 -10.87 -17.24 -15.00
C GLU A 386 -11.85 -16.27 -14.30
N THR A 387 -12.61 -15.48 -15.06
CA THR A 387 -13.67 -14.59 -14.55
C THR A 387 -15.05 -14.96 -15.10
N SER A 388 -16.11 -14.61 -14.37
CA SER A 388 -17.48 -14.68 -14.89
C SER A 388 -17.79 -13.48 -15.81
N SER A 389 -18.89 -13.58 -16.56
CA SER A 389 -19.54 -12.41 -17.16
C SER A 389 -19.98 -11.44 -16.06
N ILE A 390 -19.95 -10.13 -16.33
CA ILE A 390 -20.50 -9.11 -15.41
C ILE A 390 -22.04 -9.08 -15.41
N HIS A 391 -22.69 -9.68 -16.41
CA HIS A 391 -24.14 -9.64 -16.56
C HIS A 391 -24.83 -10.89 -15.99
N ASP A 392 -24.10 -12.00 -15.92
CA ASP A 392 -24.67 -13.30 -15.58
C ASP A 392 -24.14 -13.78 -14.23
N PHE A 393 -25.05 -14.14 -13.34
CA PHE A 393 -24.69 -14.83 -12.10
C PHE A 393 -24.64 -16.34 -12.35
N ASN A 394 -23.57 -16.99 -11.88
CA ASN A 394 -23.50 -18.44 -11.79
C ASN A 394 -22.71 -18.87 -10.54
N ALA A 395 -22.95 -20.09 -10.09
CA ALA A 395 -22.23 -20.69 -8.98
C ALA A 395 -21.87 -22.14 -9.27
N GLY A 396 -20.79 -22.63 -8.69
CA GLY A 396 -20.39 -24.03 -8.88
C GLY A 396 -19.26 -24.47 -7.97
N VAL A 397 -19.19 -25.79 -7.75
CA VAL A 397 -18.11 -26.36 -6.94
C VAL A 397 -16.82 -26.40 -7.76
N ALA A 398 -15.74 -25.86 -7.19
CA ALA A 398 -14.41 -25.78 -7.81
C ALA A 398 -14.38 -25.06 -9.18
N ASN A 399 -15.43 -24.31 -9.54
CA ASN A 399 -15.50 -23.59 -10.79
C ASN A 399 -14.88 -22.19 -10.67
N ARG A 400 -13.67 -22.01 -11.20
CA ARG A 400 -12.99 -20.69 -11.19
C ARG A 400 -13.62 -19.68 -12.15
N GLY A 401 -14.36 -20.12 -13.17
CA GLY A 401 -15.09 -19.22 -14.08
C GLY A 401 -16.45 -18.78 -13.53
N ALA A 402 -16.81 -19.21 -12.32
CA ALA A 402 -18.08 -18.86 -11.72
C ALA A 402 -18.04 -17.50 -11.00
N SER A 403 -19.19 -16.85 -10.83
CA SER A 403 -19.34 -15.67 -9.97
C SER A 403 -19.11 -16.03 -8.51
N VAL A 404 -19.67 -17.16 -8.07
CA VAL A 404 -19.47 -17.70 -6.71
C VAL A 404 -18.96 -19.13 -6.79
N ARG A 405 -17.86 -19.41 -6.10
CA ARG A 405 -17.24 -20.73 -6.05
C ARG A 405 -17.44 -21.34 -4.67
N ILE A 406 -17.86 -22.60 -4.64
CA ILE A 406 -17.74 -23.44 -3.44
C ILE A 406 -16.42 -24.20 -3.56
N PRO A 407 -15.45 -24.05 -2.64
CA PRO A 407 -14.22 -24.82 -2.67
C PRO A 407 -14.49 -26.33 -2.63
N ARG A 408 -13.63 -27.13 -3.28
CA ARG A 408 -13.82 -28.60 -3.30
C ARG A 408 -13.86 -29.19 -1.89
N GLY A 409 -12.91 -28.81 -1.03
CA GLY A 409 -12.87 -29.29 0.36
C GLY A 409 -14.14 -28.96 1.16
N VAL A 410 -14.73 -27.78 0.95
CA VAL A 410 -16.01 -27.40 1.59
C VAL A 410 -17.15 -28.31 1.13
N ALA A 411 -17.22 -28.61 -0.16
CA ALA A 411 -18.26 -29.50 -0.69
C ALA A 411 -18.07 -30.95 -0.21
N ASP A 412 -16.82 -31.41 -0.11
CA ASP A 412 -16.49 -32.76 0.36
C ASP A 412 -16.75 -32.91 1.87
N GLU A 413 -16.47 -31.88 2.68
CA GLU A 413 -16.70 -31.86 4.13
C GLU A 413 -18.15 -31.50 4.52
N GLY A 414 -18.95 -30.97 3.59
CA GLY A 414 -20.34 -30.58 3.83
C GLY A 414 -20.52 -29.32 4.69
N LYS A 415 -19.46 -28.52 4.90
CA LYS A 415 -19.45 -27.27 5.68
C LYS A 415 -18.23 -26.42 5.37
N GLY A 416 -18.30 -25.12 5.70
CA GLY A 416 -17.18 -24.19 5.56
C GLY A 416 -17.60 -22.80 5.09
N TYR A 417 -17.19 -22.41 3.88
CA TYR A 417 -17.36 -21.06 3.32
C TYR A 417 -17.59 -21.10 1.80
N PHE A 418 -18.08 -20.00 1.23
CA PHE A 418 -18.07 -19.78 -0.22
C PHE A 418 -17.16 -18.61 -0.59
N GLU A 419 -16.73 -18.55 -1.85
CA GLU A 419 -15.88 -17.51 -2.41
C GLU A 419 -16.67 -16.69 -3.44
N ASP A 420 -16.92 -15.41 -3.17
CA ASP A 420 -17.44 -14.47 -4.16
C ASP A 420 -16.27 -13.89 -4.98
N ARG A 421 -16.24 -14.22 -6.27
CA ARG A 421 -15.14 -13.88 -7.19
C ARG A 421 -15.38 -12.57 -7.95
N ARG A 422 -16.55 -11.95 -7.74
CA ARG A 422 -16.96 -10.75 -8.46
C ARG A 422 -16.32 -9.45 -7.96
N PRO A 423 -15.88 -9.26 -6.69
CA PRO A 423 -15.29 -7.99 -6.28
C PRO A 423 -14.05 -7.61 -7.08
N SER A 424 -13.96 -6.34 -7.47
CA SER A 424 -12.80 -5.73 -8.12
C SER A 424 -11.64 -5.56 -7.14
N SER A 425 -10.38 -5.60 -7.60
CA SER A 425 -9.21 -5.33 -6.75
C SER A 425 -9.23 -3.95 -6.09
N ASN A 426 -9.90 -2.94 -6.68
CA ASN A 426 -10.06 -1.59 -6.10
C ASN A 426 -11.35 -1.42 -5.26
N CYS A 427 -12.06 -2.50 -4.94
CA CYS A 427 -13.28 -2.39 -4.13
C CYS A 427 -13.01 -1.82 -2.74
N ASP A 428 -14.00 -1.14 -2.14
CA ASP A 428 -13.95 -0.84 -0.71
C ASP A 428 -14.42 -2.08 0.08
N PRO A 429 -13.56 -2.72 0.90
CA PRO A 429 -13.94 -3.90 1.67
C PRO A 429 -15.12 -3.66 2.62
N TYR A 430 -15.31 -2.43 3.14
CA TYR A 430 -16.48 -2.13 3.97
C TYR A 430 -17.77 -2.29 3.18
N VAL A 431 -17.80 -1.78 1.95
CA VAL A 431 -18.96 -1.86 1.05
C VAL A 431 -19.23 -3.30 0.63
N VAL A 432 -18.19 -4.06 0.27
CA VAL A 432 -18.32 -5.47 -0.12
C VAL A 432 -18.87 -6.31 1.04
N CYS A 433 -18.27 -6.19 2.23
CA CYS A 433 -18.72 -6.93 3.41
C CYS A 433 -20.17 -6.55 3.79
N GLU A 434 -20.49 -5.25 3.81
CA GLU A 434 -21.84 -4.76 4.12
C GLU A 434 -22.88 -5.33 3.13
N ALA A 435 -22.62 -5.24 1.82
CA ALA A 435 -23.54 -5.74 0.79
C ALA A 435 -23.80 -7.24 0.94
N ILE A 436 -22.77 -8.03 1.25
CA ILE A 436 -22.89 -9.47 1.48
C ILE A 436 -23.74 -9.74 2.72
N LEU A 437 -23.46 -9.10 3.86
CA LEU A 437 -24.22 -9.32 5.10
C LEU A 437 -25.69 -8.94 4.97
N ARG A 438 -25.98 -7.80 4.33
CA ARG A 438 -27.36 -7.38 4.05
C ARG A 438 -28.13 -8.46 3.27
N THR A 439 -27.53 -9.01 2.23
CA THR A 439 -28.15 -10.05 1.41
C THR A 439 -28.31 -11.36 2.18
N ILE A 440 -27.24 -11.88 2.81
CA ILE A 440 -27.25 -13.26 3.31
C ILE A 440 -27.82 -13.39 4.73
N CYS A 441 -27.67 -12.36 5.57
CA CYS A 441 -28.12 -12.35 6.97
C CYS A 441 -29.40 -11.54 7.18
N LEU A 442 -29.56 -10.38 6.51
CA LEU A 442 -30.73 -9.50 6.71
C LEU A 442 -31.87 -9.74 5.70
N ASN A 443 -31.61 -10.49 4.62
CA ASN A 443 -32.57 -10.78 3.54
C ASN A 443 -33.07 -9.53 2.80
N GLU A 444 -32.20 -8.52 2.67
CA GLU A 444 -32.49 -7.29 1.90
C GLU A 444 -32.30 -7.48 0.40
#